data_AF-A0A317U199-F1
#
_entry.id   AF-A0A317U199-F1
#
_cell.length_a   1.000
_cell.length_b   1.000
_cell.length_c   1.000
_cell.angle_alpha   90.00
_cell.angle_beta   90.00
_cell.angle_gamma   90.00
#
_symmetry.space_group_name_H-M   'P 1'
#
loop_
_entity.id
_entity.type
_entity.pdbx_description
1 polymer ?
#
loop_
_entity_poly.entity_id
_entity_poly.type
_entity_poly.pdbx_seq_one_letter_code
_entity_poly.pdbx_strand_id
1 'polypeptide(L)' 'MEYKCHKCGMGVKNLTCSKCNSPLVNDVVKTNDGMVQVAKCPNRCGQIKSPTCCGHDMVCSD' A
#
# COMPACT_ATOMS: atom_id res chain seq x y z
N MET A 1 1.56 2.83 9.08
CA MET A 1 1.68 2.32 7.70
C MET A 1 2.66 3.20 6.94
N GLU A 2 3.83 2.64 6.65
CA GLU A 2 4.84 3.23 5.77
C GLU A 2 5.24 2.18 4.71
N TYR A 3 5.28 2.57 3.44
CA TYR A 3 5.88 1.77 2.38
C TYR A 3 7.31 2.22 2.15
N LYS A 4 8.26 1.29 2.07
CA LYS A 4 9.67 1.61 1.85
C LYS A 4 10.25 0.87 0.66
N CYS A 5 11.01 1.59 -0.18
CA CYS A 5 11.79 1.01 -1.25
C CYS A 5 13.10 0.46 -0.69
N HIS A 6 13.35 -0.84 -0.88
CA HIS A 6 14.56 -1.49 -0.39
C HIS A 6 15.83 -1.08 -1.17
N LYS A 7 15.70 -0.49 -2.37
CA LYS A 7 16.86 -0.07 -3.19
C LYS A 7 17.35 1.33 -2.88
N CYS A 8 16.46 2.32 -2.89
CA CYS A 8 16.84 3.74 -2.74
C CYS A 8 16.42 4.35 -1.40
N GLY A 9 15.70 3.61 -0.55
CA GLY A 9 15.26 4.08 0.76
C GLY A 9 14.07 5.04 0.74
N MET A 10 13.49 5.35 -0.43
CA MET A 10 12.29 6.18 -0.54
C MET A 10 11.14 5.60 0.29
N GLY A 11 10.53 6.45 1.14
CA GLY A 11 9.41 6.10 2.01
C GLY A 11 8.14 6.86 1.65
N VAL A 12 6.99 6.20 1.74
CA VAL A 12 5.66 6.80 1.59
C VAL A 12 4.86 6.48 2.85
N LYS A 13 4.35 7.51 3.53
CA LYS A 13 3.58 7.40 4.77
C LYS A 13 2.26 8.17 4.69
N ASN A 14 1.35 7.88 5.61
CA ASN A 14 0.09 8.61 5.79
C ASN A 14 -0.81 8.64 4.53
N LEU A 15 -0.93 7.51 3.84
CA LEU A 15 -1.86 7.40 2.73
C LEU A 15 -3.30 7.56 3.25
N THR A 16 -4.06 8.42 2.60
CA THR A 16 -5.43 8.77 2.99
C THR A 16 -6.37 8.59 1.81
N CYS A 17 -7.54 8.02 2.05
CA CYS A 17 -8.59 7.94 1.03
C CYS A 17 -9.14 9.33 0.73
N SER A 18 -9.00 9.83 -0.50
CA SER A 18 -9.51 11.15 -0.89
C SER A 18 -11.04 11.26 -0.83
N LYS A 19 -11.78 10.14 -0.86
CA LYS A 19 -13.25 10.13 -0.83
C LYS A 19 -13.81 10.33 0.58
N CYS A 20 -13.18 9.74 1.60
CA CYS A 20 -13.70 9.74 2.98
C CYS A 20 -12.70 10.26 4.02
N ASN A 21 -11.54 10.74 3.58
CA ASN A 21 -10.45 11.29 4.40
C ASN A 21 -9.90 10.35 5.49
N SER A 22 -10.26 9.06 5.45
CA SER A 22 -9.76 8.07 6.40
C SER A 22 -8.38 7.56 6.00
N PRO A 23 -7.45 7.36 6.96
CA PRO A 23 -6.17 6.70 6.69
C PRO A 23 -6.39 5.31 6.09
N LEU A 24 -5.59 4.97 5.08
CA LEU A 24 -5.60 3.62 4.51
C LEU A 24 -4.89 2.65 5.47
N VAL A 25 -5.36 1.40 5.48
CA VAL A 25 -4.83 0.31 6.30
C VAL A 25 -4.20 -0.77 5.45
N ASN A 26 -3.20 -1.48 5.99
CA ASN A 26 -2.42 -2.45 5.23
C ASN A 26 -3.25 -3.72 5.10
N ASP A 27 -3.28 -4.29 3.90
CA ASP A 27 -3.97 -5.55 3.64
C ASP A 27 -3.21 -6.34 2.57
N VAL A 28 -3.53 -7.63 2.43
CA VAL A 28 -2.94 -8.51 1.43
C VAL A 28 -4.05 -9.22 0.68
N VAL A 29 -4.02 -9.10 -0.65
CA VAL A 29 -4.96 -9.79 -1.54
C VAL A 29 -4.29 -11.05 -2.06
N LYS A 30 -4.94 -12.20 -1.86
CA LYS A 30 -4.55 -13.45 -2.53
C LYS A 30 -5.07 -13.44 -3.97
N THR A 31 -4.19 -13.71 -4.90
CA THR A 31 -4.45 -13.87 -6.32
C THR A 31 -3.99 -15.26 -6.76
N ASN A 32 -4.34 -15.68 -7.99
CA ASN A 32 -3.86 -16.95 -8.53
C ASN A 32 -2.32 -16.99 -8.66
N ASP A 33 -1.69 -15.82 -8.83
CA ASP A 33 -0.25 -15.67 -9.03
C ASP A 33 0.51 -15.39 -7.72
N GLY A 34 -0.18 -15.34 -6.58
CA GLY A 34 0.43 -15.12 -5.27
C GLY A 34 -0.26 -14.03 -4.45
N MET A 35 0.47 -13.46 -3.49
CA MET A 35 -0.02 -12.42 -2.58
C MET A 35 0.41 -11.03 -3.04
N VAL A 36 -0.55 -10.12 -3.14
CA VAL A 36 -0.31 -8.71 -3.50
C VAL A 36 -0.64 -7.84 -2.31
N GLN A 37 0.32 -6.99 -1.92
CA GLN A 37 0.12 -6.05 -0.84
C GLN A 37 -0.68 -4.82 -1.32
N VAL A 38 -1.63 -4.37 -0.51
CA VAL A 38 -2.51 -3.25 -0.83
C VAL A 38 -2.70 -2.30 0.35
N ALA A 39 -2.97 -1.03 0.06
CA ALA A 39 -3.49 -0.08 1.03
C ALA A 39 -5.00 0.04 0.82
N LYS A 40 -5.78 -0.36 1.82
CA LYS A 40 -7.24 -0.49 1.73
C LYS A 40 -7.93 0.58 2.56
N CYS A 41 -9.00 1.13 2.02
CA CYS A 41 -9.84 2.05 2.76
C CYS A 41 -10.71 1.27 3.77
N PRO A 42 -10.67 1.58 5.08
CA PRO A 42 -11.47 0.88 6.09
C PRO A 42 -12.98 1.03 5.82
N ASN A 43 -13.39 2.15 5.22
CA ASN A 43 -14.78 2.43 4.83
C ASN A 43 -15.19 1.82 3.48
N ARG A 44 -14.42 0.86 2.95
CA ARG A 44 -14.74 0.13 1.70
C ARG A 44 -14.94 1.02 0.45
N CYS A 45 -14.32 2.21 0.42
CA CYS A 45 -14.32 3.08 -0.76
C CYS A 45 -13.46 2.52 -1.91
N GLY A 46 -12.51 1.64 -1.59
CA GLY A 46 -11.59 1.03 -2.54
C GLY A 46 -10.28 0.59 -1.88
N GLN A 47 -9.35 0.15 -2.72
CA GLN A 47 -8.00 -0.25 -2.33
C GLN A 47 -7.03 0.08 -3.47
N ILE A 48 -5.78 0.36 -3.14
CA ILE A 48 -4.70 0.58 -4.11
C ILE A 48 -3.62 -0.47 -3.91
N LYS A 49 -3.01 -0.94 -5.00
CA LYS A 49 -1.80 -1.77 -4.93
C LYS A 49 -0.67 -0.95 -4.28
N SER A 50 0.26 -1.63 -3.60
CA SER A 50 1.45 -0.96 -3.06
C SER A 50 2.18 -0.14 -4.15
N PRO A 51 2.70 1.06 -3.82
CA PRO A 51 3.42 1.88 -4.79
C PRO A 51 4.65 1.17 -5.35
N THR A 52 5.00 1.45 -6.61
CA THR A 52 6.20 0.88 -7.24
C THR A 52 7.35 1.89 -7.22
N CYS A 53 8.55 1.46 -6.83
CA CYS A 53 9.78 2.27 -6.86
C CYS A 53 10.98 1.42 -7.30
N CYS A 54 11.85 1.97 -8.14
CA CYS A 54 12.98 1.25 -8.75
C CYS A 54 12.57 -0.07 -9.44
N GLY A 55 11.36 -0.11 -10.03
CA GLY A 55 10.83 -1.28 -10.74
C GLY A 55 10.28 -2.40 -9.83
N HIS A 56 10.14 -2.17 -8.53
CA HIS A 56 9.64 -3.16 -7.58
C HIS A 56 8.52 -2.56 -6.73
N ASP A 57 7.55 -3.39 -6.36
CA ASP A 57 6.53 -3.00 -5.39
C ASP A 57 7.22 -2.72 -4.04
N MET A 58 6.88 -1.57 -3.45
CA MET A 58 7.34 -1.20 -2.12
C MET A 58 6.62 -2.07 -1.08
N VAL A 59 7.30 -2.38 0.02
CA VAL A 59 6.78 -3.24 1.09
C VAL A 59 6.36 -2.37 2.27
N CYS A 60 5.25 -2.71 2.94
CA CYS A 60 4.90 -1.99 4.19
C CYS A 60 5.88 -2.43 5.27
N SER A 61 6.50 -1.44 5.90
CA SER A 61 7.23 -1.61 7.15
C SER A 61 6.23 -1.33 8.28
N ASP A 62 6.16 -2.23 9.26
CA ASP A 62 5.34 -2.05 10.47
C ASP A 62 5.80 -0.83 11.29
#